data_AF-A0A817KN39-F1
#
_entry.id   AF-A0A817KN39-F1
#
_cell.length_a   1.000
_cell.length_b   1.000
_cell.length_c   1.000
_cell.angle_alpha   90.00
_cell.angle_beta   90.00
_cell.angle_gamma   90.00
#
_symmetry.space_group_name_H-M   'P 1'
#
loop_
_entity.id
_entity.type
_entity.pdbx_description
1 polymer ?
#
loop_
_entity_poly.entity_id
_entity_poly.type
_entity_poly.pdbx_seq_one_letter_code
_entity_poly.pdbx_strand_id
1 'polypeptide(L)'
;LILVLAFAASYANEKTHPTIGVIRWDAWNLFNDQYDPISFYSHRCLSPEKFHYRLPFFATVLSPTNTSYNEDLQSVMDQEILYAKHAGLDYWAFDTYCTYGPNCTTNSTYCVEYLQIAPHYCPRNPAYGLHQYLSSQYNSLIKFTLLLLGSSPCDVAFQEGYLELMVHPQFQTVLGGRPLLYLFQFTDVEANLCGGGWSGSRQVFDKFRQMATNRGEL
;
A
#
# COMPACT_ATOMS: atom_id res chain seq x y z
N LEU A 1 42.09 -14.64 34.26
CA LEU A 1 40.81 -14.04 33.85
C LEU A 1 40.44 -14.66 32.51
N ILE A 2 39.52 -15.62 32.46
CA ILE A 2 39.09 -16.26 31.21
C ILE A 2 37.79 -15.58 30.79
N LEU A 3 37.82 -14.79 29.71
CA LEU A 3 36.62 -14.27 29.08
C LEU A 3 35.97 -15.41 28.29
N VAL A 4 34.79 -15.86 28.72
CA VAL A 4 33.93 -16.72 27.93
C VAL A 4 33.02 -15.81 27.10
N LEU A 5 33.32 -15.69 25.80
CA LEU A 5 32.42 -15.11 24.82
C LEU A 5 31.31 -16.14 24.55
N ALA A 6 30.17 -15.98 25.21
CA ALA A 6 28.96 -16.71 24.86
C ALA A 6 28.41 -16.15 23.55
N PHE A 7 28.58 -16.88 22.46
CA PHE A 7 27.77 -16.68 21.26
C PHE A 7 26.33 -17.07 21.61
N ALA A 8 25.51 -16.09 21.96
CA ALA A 8 24.06 -16.27 21.95
C ALA A 8 23.65 -16.43 20.49
N ALA A 9 23.51 -17.68 20.03
CA ALA A 9 22.77 -17.97 18.84
C ALA A 9 21.36 -17.43 19.06
N SER A 10 21.02 -16.35 18.36
CA SER A 10 19.66 -15.84 18.26
C SER A 10 18.82 -16.94 17.64
N TYR A 11 18.13 -17.73 18.45
CA TYR A 11 17.02 -18.54 17.98
C TYR A 11 16.04 -17.57 17.32
N ALA A 12 15.96 -17.62 15.99
CA ALA A 12 14.87 -16.99 15.28
C ALA A 12 13.59 -17.54 15.91
N ASN A 13 12.81 -16.65 16.54
CA ASN A 13 11.57 -17.03 17.20
C ASN A 13 10.70 -17.69 16.11
N GLU A 14 10.60 -19.01 16.14
CA GLU A 14 9.82 -19.76 15.15
C GLU A 14 8.40 -19.27 15.27
N LYS A 15 7.91 -18.56 14.24
CA LYS A 15 6.51 -18.15 14.23
C LYS A 15 5.67 -19.41 14.35
N THR A 16 4.84 -19.49 15.38
CA THR A 16 3.96 -20.63 15.64
C THR A 16 2.80 -20.73 14.63
N HIS A 17 2.74 -19.80 13.67
CA HIS A 17 1.77 -19.74 12.60
C HIS A 17 2.41 -19.23 11.29
N PRO A 18 1.84 -19.57 10.12
CA PRO A 18 2.21 -18.93 8.86
C PRO A 18 2.08 -17.41 8.96
N THR A 19 2.93 -16.68 8.23
CA THR A 19 2.75 -15.23 8.10
C THR A 19 1.55 -14.97 7.19
N ILE A 20 0.58 -14.20 7.66
CA ILE A 20 -0.65 -13.84 6.93
C ILE A 20 -0.67 -12.34 6.71
N GLY A 21 -0.76 -11.92 5.45
CA GLY A 21 -1.01 -10.53 5.09
C GLY A 21 -2.26 -10.37 4.25
N VAL A 22 -2.81 -9.16 4.27
CA VAL A 22 -4.00 -8.79 3.48
C VAL A 22 -3.74 -7.50 2.72
N ILE A 23 -4.37 -7.34 1.57
CA ILE A 23 -4.41 -6.07 0.85
C ILE A 23 -5.34 -5.14 1.63
N ARG A 24 -4.83 -3.98 2.01
CA ARG A 24 -5.62 -2.90 2.60
C ARG A 24 -5.94 -1.93 1.47
N TRP A 25 -7.12 -2.09 0.89
CA TRP A 25 -7.60 -1.27 -0.24
C TRP A 25 -7.91 0.17 0.20
N ASP A 26 -7.36 1.15 -0.52
CA ASP A 26 -7.73 2.56 -0.41
C ASP A 26 -9.07 2.87 -1.13
N ALA A 27 -9.34 4.15 -1.40
CA ALA A 27 -10.55 4.69 -2.03
C ALA A 27 -11.87 4.63 -1.20
N TRP A 28 -11.77 4.93 0.09
CA TRP A 28 -12.89 5.15 1.01
C TRP A 28 -12.84 6.54 1.65
N ASN A 29 -12.13 7.49 1.02
CA ASN A 29 -11.75 8.76 1.62
C ASN A 29 -12.50 9.97 1.04
N LEU A 30 -12.46 11.05 1.82
CA LEU A 30 -12.80 12.41 1.38
C LEU A 30 -11.52 13.21 1.16
N PHE A 31 -11.45 13.93 0.05
CA PHE A 31 -10.41 14.93 -0.21
C PHE A 31 -11.07 16.30 -0.40
N ASN A 32 -10.77 17.26 0.50
CA ASN A 32 -11.45 18.55 0.57
C ASN A 32 -12.99 18.41 0.63
N ASP A 33 -13.48 17.55 1.53
CA ASP A 33 -14.90 17.22 1.71
C ASP A 33 -15.60 16.67 0.47
N GLN A 34 -14.85 16.15 -0.51
CA GLN A 34 -15.41 15.52 -1.71
C GLN A 34 -14.82 14.13 -1.94
N TYR A 35 -15.67 13.22 -2.42
CA TYR A 35 -15.22 11.93 -2.91
C TYR A 35 -14.48 12.09 -4.23
N ASP A 36 -13.30 11.48 -4.34
CA ASP A 36 -12.69 11.26 -5.65
C ASP A 36 -13.55 10.26 -6.47
N PRO A 37 -13.29 10.10 -7.78
CA PRO A 37 -14.11 9.24 -8.63
C PRO A 37 -14.24 7.80 -8.11
N ILE A 38 -13.17 7.22 -7.54
CA ILE A 38 -13.17 5.83 -7.08
C ILE A 38 -14.01 5.72 -5.80
N SER A 39 -13.75 6.61 -4.84
CA SER A 39 -14.49 6.69 -3.57
C SER A 39 -15.98 6.96 -3.80
N PHE A 40 -16.32 7.79 -4.79
CA PHE A 40 -17.71 8.09 -5.16
C PHE A 40 -18.47 6.84 -5.59
N TYR A 41 -17.86 5.98 -6.41
CA TYR A 41 -18.51 4.74 -6.85
C TYR A 41 -18.68 3.74 -5.72
N SER A 42 -17.70 3.63 -4.80
CA SER A 42 -17.85 2.82 -3.58
C SER A 42 -19.09 3.27 -2.80
N HIS A 43 -19.20 4.56 -2.49
CA HIS A 43 -20.34 5.17 -1.78
C HIS A 43 -21.67 4.87 -2.46
N ARG A 44 -21.74 5.11 -3.77
CA ARG A 44 -22.96 4.86 -4.55
C ARG A 44 -23.37 3.38 -4.52
N CYS A 45 -22.42 2.46 -4.56
CA CYS A 45 -22.68 1.02 -4.59
C CYS A 45 -23.19 0.47 -3.24
N LEU A 46 -22.71 1.03 -2.12
CA LEU A 46 -23.09 0.57 -0.78
C LEU A 46 -24.25 1.35 -0.15
N SER A 47 -24.63 2.49 -0.74
CA SER A 47 -25.74 3.33 -0.24
C SER A 47 -27.11 2.65 -0.19
N PRO A 48 -27.51 1.76 -1.12
CA PRO A 48 -28.81 1.07 -1.03
C PRO A 48 -28.92 0.17 0.20
N GLU A 49 -30.06 0.22 0.90
CA GLU A 49 -30.34 -0.51 2.15
C GLU A 49 -29.96 -2.00 2.12
N LYS A 50 -30.23 -2.67 1.00
CA LYS A 50 -29.88 -4.08 0.80
C LYS A 50 -28.37 -4.37 0.88
N PHE A 51 -27.50 -3.37 0.92
CA PHE A 51 -26.05 -3.51 1.07
C PHE A 51 -25.52 -2.94 2.39
N HIS A 52 -26.37 -2.42 3.27
CA HIS A 52 -25.93 -1.80 4.53
C HIS A 52 -25.18 -2.78 5.45
N TYR A 53 -25.46 -4.08 5.36
CA TYR A 53 -24.72 -5.12 6.09
C TYR A 53 -23.25 -5.28 5.65
N ARG A 54 -22.84 -4.65 4.54
CA ARG A 54 -21.46 -4.64 4.02
C ARG A 54 -20.73 -3.33 4.32
N LEU A 55 -21.40 -2.36 4.93
CA LEU A 55 -20.77 -1.09 5.25
C LEU A 55 -19.63 -1.32 6.25
N PRO A 56 -18.51 -0.58 6.12
CA PRO A 56 -17.44 -0.64 7.09
C PRO A 56 -17.91 -0.12 8.44
N PHE A 57 -17.20 -0.48 9.52
CA PHE A 57 -17.57 -0.09 10.89
C PHE A 57 -17.58 1.43 11.11
N PHE A 58 -16.88 2.19 10.27
CA PHE A 58 -16.79 3.65 10.30
C PHE A 58 -17.86 4.34 9.43
N ALA A 59 -18.83 3.61 8.90
CA ALA A 59 -19.92 4.18 8.13
C ALA A 59 -21.11 4.62 8.98
N THR A 60 -21.76 5.68 8.52
CA THR A 60 -23.03 6.18 9.05
C THR A 60 -24.13 6.02 8.01
N VAL A 61 -25.23 5.38 8.38
CA VAL A 61 -26.44 5.32 7.55
C VAL A 61 -27.26 6.59 7.79
N LEU A 62 -27.44 7.41 6.76
CA LEU A 62 -28.21 8.65 6.81
C LEU A 62 -29.66 8.43 6.36
N SER A 63 -29.89 7.49 5.45
CA SER A 63 -31.21 7.04 4.99
C SER A 63 -31.08 5.67 4.30
N PRO A 64 -32.19 5.01 3.91
CA PRO A 64 -32.16 3.74 3.15
C PRO A 64 -31.39 3.81 1.81
N THR A 65 -31.08 5.01 1.31
CA THR A 65 -30.38 5.21 0.02
C THR A 65 -29.19 6.16 0.14
N ASN A 66 -28.77 6.50 1.37
CA ASN A 66 -27.69 7.45 1.60
C ASN A 66 -26.84 7.02 2.80
N THR A 67 -25.54 6.91 2.57
CA THR A 67 -24.54 6.54 3.57
C THR A 67 -23.36 7.49 3.49
N SER A 68 -22.71 7.77 4.61
CA SER A 68 -21.48 8.54 4.65
C SER A 68 -20.39 7.75 5.38
N TYR A 69 -19.20 7.71 4.80
CA TYR A 69 -18.00 7.20 5.45
C TYR A 69 -16.77 7.96 4.96
N ASN A 70 -15.75 8.01 5.82
CA ASN A 70 -14.43 8.54 5.51
C ASN A 70 -13.38 7.74 6.27
N GLU A 71 -12.59 6.98 5.53
CA GLU A 71 -11.54 6.13 6.09
C GLU A 71 -10.24 6.90 6.39
N ASP A 72 -10.09 8.13 5.88
CA ASP A 72 -8.89 8.97 6.08
C ASP A 72 -8.79 9.62 7.48
N LEU A 73 -9.49 9.07 8.47
CA LEU A 73 -9.41 9.54 9.84
C LEU A 73 -8.36 8.72 10.59
N GLN A 74 -7.45 9.39 11.30
CA GLN A 74 -6.44 8.71 12.13
C GLN A 74 -7.07 7.73 13.13
N SER A 75 -8.22 8.09 13.72
CA SER A 75 -8.94 7.22 14.63
C SER A 75 -9.50 5.96 13.97
N VAL A 76 -9.85 6.03 12.68
CA VAL A 76 -10.28 4.86 11.89
C VAL A 76 -9.09 3.95 11.66
N MET A 77 -7.97 4.48 11.17
CA MET A 77 -6.73 3.70 10.96
C MET A 77 -6.24 3.03 12.26
N ASP A 78 -6.22 3.76 13.37
CA ASP A 78 -5.86 3.22 14.68
C ASP A 78 -6.76 2.03 15.06
N GLN A 79 -8.07 2.15 14.85
CA GLN A 79 -9.02 1.08 15.12
C GLN A 79 -8.86 -0.11 14.17
N GLU A 80 -8.56 0.12 12.90
CA GLU A 80 -8.26 -0.93 11.91
C GLU A 80 -7.01 -1.72 12.32
N ILE A 81 -5.95 -1.06 12.79
CA ILE A 81 -4.73 -1.72 13.25
C ILE A 81 -5.02 -2.63 14.45
N LEU A 82 -5.84 -2.15 15.40
CA LEU A 82 -6.26 -2.94 16.56
C LEU A 82 -7.09 -4.16 16.15
N TYR A 83 -8.00 -4.02 15.18
CA TYR A 83 -8.76 -5.15 14.63
C TYR A 83 -7.87 -6.15 13.90
N ALA A 84 -6.94 -5.67 13.06
CA ALA A 84 -5.99 -6.53 12.36
C ALA A 84 -5.11 -7.33 13.34
N LYS A 85 -4.62 -6.67 14.39
CA LYS A 85 -3.87 -7.33 15.45
C LYS A 85 -4.70 -8.40 16.16
N HIS A 86 -5.94 -8.08 16.50
CA HIS A 86 -6.86 -9.02 17.16
C HIS A 86 -7.19 -10.23 16.27
N ALA A 87 -7.32 -10.01 14.96
CA ALA A 87 -7.56 -11.06 13.97
C ALA A 87 -6.32 -11.93 13.65
N GLY A 88 -5.14 -11.58 14.18
CA GLY A 88 -3.91 -12.32 13.96
C GLY A 88 -3.24 -12.05 12.61
N LEU A 89 -3.49 -10.88 12.00
CA LEU A 89 -2.81 -10.46 10.78
C LEU A 89 -1.38 -9.99 11.11
N ASP A 90 -0.42 -10.35 10.26
CA ASP A 90 0.98 -9.98 10.43
C ASP A 90 1.35 -8.68 9.73
N TYR A 91 0.75 -8.41 8.57
CA TYR A 91 1.02 -7.20 7.80
C TYR A 91 -0.12 -6.81 6.86
N TRP A 92 -0.09 -5.56 6.44
CA TRP A 92 -0.91 -5.05 5.33
C TRP A 92 -0.07 -4.78 4.09
N ALA A 93 -0.62 -5.07 2.92
CA ALA A 93 -0.12 -4.56 1.66
C ALA A 93 -0.93 -3.31 1.29
N PHE A 94 -0.28 -2.15 1.32
CA PHE A 94 -0.85 -0.88 0.87
C PHE A 94 -0.64 -0.73 -0.63
N ASP A 95 -1.70 -0.36 -1.33
CA ASP A 95 -1.64 -0.10 -2.75
C ASP A 95 -0.81 1.17 -3.01
N THR A 96 0.03 1.14 -4.03
CA THR A 96 0.70 2.35 -4.52
C THR A 96 0.00 2.82 -5.78
N TYR A 97 -0.26 4.11 -5.90
CA TYR A 97 -0.98 4.69 -7.03
C TYR A 97 -0.20 5.82 -7.71
N CYS A 98 -0.44 5.99 -9.00
CA CYS A 98 -0.18 7.28 -9.64
C CYS A 98 -0.97 8.39 -8.94
N THR A 99 -0.30 9.49 -8.65
CA THR A 99 -0.93 10.68 -8.05
C THR A 99 -1.24 11.71 -9.13
N TYR A 100 -2.46 12.24 -9.10
CA TYR A 100 -2.93 13.24 -10.05
C TYR A 100 -3.43 14.50 -9.33
N GLY A 101 -3.12 15.66 -9.89
CA GLY A 101 -3.68 16.94 -9.49
C GLY A 101 -5.08 17.20 -10.06
N PRO A 102 -5.55 18.46 -9.98
CA PRO A 102 -6.81 18.87 -10.62
C PRO A 102 -6.85 18.50 -12.10
N ASN A 103 -8.04 18.14 -12.60
CA ASN A 103 -8.27 17.70 -13.98
C ASN A 103 -7.40 16.50 -14.42
N CYS A 104 -6.99 15.65 -13.49
CA CYS A 104 -6.19 14.45 -13.75
C CYS A 104 -4.84 14.75 -14.39
N THR A 105 -4.24 15.88 -14.00
CA THR A 105 -2.91 16.29 -14.47
C THR A 105 -1.82 15.69 -13.59
N THR A 106 -0.68 15.33 -14.16
CA THR A 106 0.47 14.79 -13.42
C THR A 106 1.76 15.12 -14.15
N ASN A 107 2.86 15.24 -13.40
CA ASN A 107 4.18 15.47 -13.96
C ASN A 107 4.91 14.16 -14.30
N SER A 108 4.38 13.01 -13.86
CA SER A 108 4.91 11.70 -14.21
C SER A 108 4.45 11.31 -15.61
N THR A 109 5.40 11.14 -16.53
CA THR A 109 5.11 10.66 -17.90
C THR A 109 4.50 9.26 -17.86
N TYR A 110 4.97 8.41 -16.94
CA TYR A 110 4.39 7.09 -16.72
C TYR A 110 2.91 7.18 -16.31
N CYS A 111 2.57 8.08 -15.38
CA CYS A 111 1.19 8.28 -14.96
C CYS A 111 0.30 8.89 -16.04
N VAL A 112 0.84 9.72 -16.94
CA VAL A 112 0.12 10.21 -18.12
C VAL A 112 -0.25 9.06 -19.04
N GLU A 113 0.68 8.14 -19.29
CA GLU A 113 0.45 6.96 -20.13
C GLU A 113 -0.49 5.95 -19.45
N TYR A 114 -0.33 5.73 -18.15
CA TYR A 114 -1.21 4.86 -17.37
C TYR A 114 -2.67 5.33 -17.40
N LEU A 115 -2.91 6.65 -17.37
CA LEU A 115 -4.26 7.20 -17.47
C LEU A 115 -4.93 6.88 -18.82
N GLN A 116 -4.17 6.67 -19.91
CA GLN A 116 -4.74 6.29 -21.20
C GLN A 116 -5.35 4.88 -21.19
N ILE A 117 -4.78 3.97 -20.39
CA ILE A 117 -5.27 2.60 -20.27
C ILE A 117 -6.28 2.43 -19.13
N ALA A 118 -6.30 3.37 -18.17
CA ALA A 118 -7.26 3.42 -17.06
C ALA A 118 -7.88 4.82 -16.92
N PRO A 119 -8.76 5.26 -17.84
CA PRO A 119 -9.22 6.66 -17.96
C PRO A 119 -10.04 7.20 -16.78
N HIS A 120 -10.48 6.34 -15.87
CA HIS A 120 -11.19 6.72 -14.65
C HIS A 120 -10.31 6.64 -13.38
N TYR A 121 -9.04 6.28 -13.54
CA TYR A 121 -8.07 6.11 -12.47
C TYR A 121 -7.31 7.42 -12.23
N CYS A 122 -7.92 8.30 -11.45
CA CYS A 122 -7.40 9.63 -11.15
C CYS A 122 -7.54 9.96 -9.65
N PRO A 123 -6.89 9.18 -8.77
CA PRO A 123 -6.90 9.49 -7.34
C PRO A 123 -6.04 10.74 -7.07
N ARG A 124 -6.54 11.60 -6.17
CA ARG A 124 -5.88 12.88 -5.82
C ARG A 124 -4.90 12.78 -4.67
N ASN A 125 -5.24 11.94 -3.69
CA ASN A 125 -4.37 11.64 -2.55
C ASN A 125 -4.53 10.15 -2.23
N PRO A 126 -3.96 9.24 -3.04
CA PRO A 126 -4.20 7.82 -2.87
C PRO A 126 -3.44 7.18 -1.69
N ALA A 127 -2.32 7.77 -1.25
CA ALA A 127 -1.46 7.18 -0.21
C ALA A 127 -1.88 7.53 1.23
N TYR A 128 -3.10 8.05 1.41
CA TYR A 128 -3.58 8.51 2.72
C TYR A 128 -3.58 7.39 3.76
N GLY A 129 -4.03 6.17 3.41
CA GLY A 129 -4.04 5.04 4.32
C GLY A 129 -2.65 4.71 4.86
N LEU A 130 -1.64 4.70 3.98
CA LEU A 130 -0.25 4.49 4.39
C LEU A 130 0.26 5.64 5.29
N HIS A 131 -0.08 6.90 4.99
CA HIS A 131 0.30 8.04 5.83
C HIS A 131 -0.31 7.97 7.24
N GLN A 132 -1.59 7.63 7.36
CA GLN A 132 -2.25 7.47 8.66
C GLN A 132 -1.68 6.26 9.41
N TYR A 133 -1.34 5.17 8.71
CA TYR A 133 -0.69 4.02 9.32
C TYR A 133 0.68 4.39 9.90
N LEU A 134 1.53 5.06 9.11
CA LEU A 134 2.88 5.46 9.56
C LEU A 134 2.81 6.43 10.75
N SER A 135 1.80 7.28 10.80
CA SER A 135 1.55 8.23 11.90
C SER A 135 0.92 7.60 13.14
N SER A 136 0.38 6.38 13.03
CA SER A 136 -0.32 5.71 14.13
C SER A 136 0.64 5.32 15.26
N GLN A 137 0.23 5.56 16.49
CA GLN A 137 0.90 5.03 17.68
C GLN A 137 0.88 3.49 17.74
N TYR A 138 -0.01 2.85 16.98
CA TYR A 138 -0.16 1.40 16.91
C TYR A 138 0.59 0.76 15.74
N ASN A 139 1.34 1.53 14.94
CA ASN A 139 1.99 1.04 13.71
C ASN A 139 2.96 -0.15 13.94
N SER A 140 3.41 -0.38 15.18
CA SER A 140 4.27 -1.51 15.55
C SER A 140 3.52 -2.84 15.74
N LEU A 141 2.18 -2.83 15.79
CA LEU A 141 1.37 -4.03 16.05
C LEU A 141 1.25 -4.95 14.84
N ILE A 142 1.29 -4.39 13.63
CA ILE A 142 1.27 -5.10 12.35
C ILE A 142 2.28 -4.42 11.43
N LYS A 143 2.96 -5.20 10.59
CA LYS A 143 3.90 -4.67 9.60
C LYS A 143 3.17 -4.12 8.37
N PHE A 144 3.91 -3.52 7.44
CA PHE A 144 3.36 -3.11 6.15
C PHE A 144 4.29 -3.47 4.98
N THR A 145 3.71 -3.59 3.80
CA THR A 145 4.41 -3.77 2.51
C THR A 145 3.68 -2.97 1.45
N LEU A 146 4.25 -2.90 0.24
CA LEU A 146 3.61 -2.26 -0.90
C LEU A 146 3.04 -3.30 -1.89
N LEU A 147 1.83 -3.03 -2.37
CA LEU A 147 1.20 -3.62 -3.54
C LEU A 147 1.32 -2.62 -4.69
N LEU A 148 2.24 -2.88 -5.62
CA LEU A 148 2.52 -1.97 -6.73
C LEU A 148 1.38 -1.99 -7.74
N LEU A 149 0.60 -0.89 -7.83
CA LEU A 149 -0.61 -0.78 -8.67
C LEU A 149 -0.62 0.52 -9.49
N GLY A 150 -0.03 0.47 -10.69
CA GLY A 150 0.06 1.67 -11.53
C GLY A 150 1.02 2.74 -11.01
N SER A 151 1.75 2.49 -9.92
CA SER A 151 3.00 3.22 -9.60
C SER A 151 4.06 2.21 -9.19
N SER A 152 4.92 1.86 -10.13
CA SER A 152 5.97 0.87 -9.93
C SER A 152 7.34 1.53 -10.02
N PRO A 153 8.43 0.84 -9.63
CA PRO A 153 9.80 1.34 -9.83
C PRO A 153 10.18 1.61 -11.29
N CYS A 154 9.29 1.37 -12.25
CA CYS A 154 9.44 1.74 -13.66
C CYS A 154 9.53 3.25 -13.88
N ASP A 155 8.90 4.04 -13.00
CA ASP A 155 9.14 5.49 -12.92
C ASP A 155 10.16 5.77 -11.81
N VAL A 156 11.28 6.41 -12.19
CA VAL A 156 12.35 6.79 -11.27
C VAL A 156 11.88 7.73 -10.16
N ALA A 157 10.79 8.48 -10.39
CA ALA A 157 10.21 9.38 -9.40
C ALA A 157 9.70 8.65 -8.15
N PHE A 158 9.32 7.37 -8.26
CA PHE A 158 8.83 6.57 -7.14
C PHE A 158 9.94 5.81 -6.39
N GLN A 159 11.10 5.61 -7.02
CA GLN A 159 12.12 4.70 -6.50
C GLN A 159 12.65 5.15 -5.13
N GLU A 160 12.98 6.43 -4.96
CA GLU A 160 13.55 6.94 -3.70
C GLU A 160 12.58 6.75 -2.53
N GLY A 161 11.32 7.17 -2.70
CA GLY A 161 10.31 7.04 -1.65
C GLY A 161 10.04 5.57 -1.27
N TYR A 162 10.10 4.64 -2.23
CA TYR A 162 9.97 3.22 -1.91
C TYR A 162 11.17 2.67 -1.15
N LEU A 163 12.39 3.10 -1.50
CA LEU A 163 13.60 2.70 -0.75
C LEU A 163 13.56 3.23 0.69
N GLU A 164 13.13 4.48 0.89
CA GLU A 164 12.90 5.05 2.23
C GLU A 164 11.87 4.26 3.05
N LEU A 165 10.81 3.75 2.41
CA LEU A 165 9.84 2.90 3.10
C LEU A 165 10.42 1.52 3.42
N MET A 166 11.27 0.95 2.55
CA MET A 166 11.85 -0.38 2.72
C MET A 166 12.82 -0.49 3.90
N VAL A 167 13.46 0.61 4.31
CA VAL A 167 14.27 0.67 5.55
C VAL A 167 13.44 0.81 6.82
N HIS A 168 12.14 1.09 6.71
CA HIS A 168 11.32 1.32 7.88
C HIS A 168 11.27 0.04 8.74
N PRO A 169 11.43 0.11 10.08
CA PRO A 169 11.49 -1.10 10.93
C PRO A 169 10.26 -2.00 10.85
N GLN A 170 9.12 -1.40 10.53
CA GLN A 170 7.82 -2.06 10.35
C GLN A 170 7.59 -2.55 8.91
N PHE A 171 8.52 -2.34 7.98
CA PHE A 171 8.41 -2.91 6.64
C PHE A 171 8.51 -4.43 6.69
N GLN A 172 7.62 -5.11 5.95
CA GLN A 172 7.55 -6.56 5.93
C GLN A 172 8.69 -7.11 5.09
N THR A 173 9.41 -8.05 5.70
CA THR A 173 10.53 -8.74 5.05
C THR A 173 10.27 -10.25 4.98
N VAL A 174 10.91 -10.92 4.03
CA VAL A 174 10.92 -12.38 3.91
C VAL A 174 12.25 -12.94 4.42
N LEU A 175 12.46 -14.25 4.26
CA LEU A 175 13.70 -14.93 4.64
C LEU A 175 14.93 -14.18 4.11
N GLY A 176 15.87 -13.93 5.02
CA GLY A 176 17.09 -13.17 4.76
C GLY A 176 16.91 -11.65 4.85
N GLY A 177 15.87 -11.16 5.52
CA GLY A 177 15.67 -9.72 5.73
C GLY A 177 15.17 -8.97 4.50
N ARG A 178 14.78 -9.67 3.44
CA ARG A 178 14.52 -9.04 2.14
C ARG A 178 13.16 -8.34 2.09
N PRO A 179 13.07 -7.06 1.67
CA PRO A 179 11.79 -6.38 1.54
C PRO A 179 10.83 -7.16 0.67
N LEU A 180 9.60 -7.34 1.17
CA LEU A 180 8.50 -7.90 0.39
C LEU A 180 7.92 -6.80 -0.51
N LEU A 181 7.59 -7.15 -1.73
CA LEU A 181 6.79 -6.31 -2.63
C LEU A 181 5.86 -7.22 -3.41
N TYR A 182 4.65 -6.76 -3.63
CA TYR A 182 3.72 -7.39 -4.55
C TYR A 182 3.59 -6.57 -5.82
N LEU A 183 3.53 -7.24 -6.96
CA LEU A 183 3.28 -6.63 -8.24
C LEU A 183 1.84 -6.96 -8.64
N PHE A 184 0.98 -5.96 -8.75
CA PHE A 184 -0.45 -6.16 -9.00
C PHE A 184 -0.87 -5.56 -10.34
N GLN A 185 -1.68 -6.33 -11.08
CA GLN A 185 -2.17 -5.97 -12.41
C GLN A 185 -1.10 -5.58 -13.44
N PHE A 186 0.18 -5.86 -13.22
CA PHE A 186 1.25 -5.52 -14.16
C PHE A 186 1.14 -6.33 -15.46
N THR A 187 0.66 -5.67 -16.52
CA THR A 187 0.32 -6.28 -17.81
C THR A 187 1.42 -6.14 -18.86
N ASP A 188 1.23 -6.73 -20.05
CA ASP A 188 2.09 -6.50 -21.22
C ASP A 188 2.17 -5.02 -21.60
N VAL A 189 1.10 -4.25 -21.41
CA VAL A 189 1.09 -2.81 -21.67
C VAL A 189 2.05 -2.12 -20.72
N GLU A 190 1.92 -2.35 -19.41
CA GLU A 190 2.82 -1.76 -18.41
C GLU A 190 4.25 -2.26 -18.57
N ALA A 191 4.47 -3.52 -18.96
CA ALA A 191 5.79 -4.04 -19.25
C ALA A 191 6.43 -3.31 -20.45
N ASN A 192 5.65 -3.02 -21.50
CA ASN A 192 6.12 -2.24 -22.64
C ASN A 192 6.48 -0.79 -22.25
N LEU A 193 5.68 -0.15 -21.41
CA LEU A 193 6.03 1.16 -20.84
C LEU A 193 7.27 1.07 -19.94
N CYS A 194 7.38 -0.03 -19.18
CA CYS A 194 8.48 -0.33 -18.29
C CYS A 194 9.66 -0.98 -19.01
N GLY A 195 10.41 -0.19 -19.78
CA GLY A 195 11.65 -0.66 -20.40
C GLY A 195 11.46 -1.46 -21.70
N GLY A 196 10.30 -1.39 -22.35
CA GLY A 196 10.08 -1.98 -23.68
C GLY A 196 9.74 -3.47 -23.69
N GLY A 197 9.12 -3.96 -22.61
CA GLY A 197 8.62 -5.33 -22.47
C GLY A 197 9.25 -6.06 -21.29
N TRP A 198 8.80 -7.29 -21.02
CA TRP A 198 9.17 -8.06 -19.83
C TRP A 198 10.68 -8.16 -19.56
N SER A 199 11.50 -8.31 -20.61
CA SER A 199 12.97 -8.36 -20.46
C SER A 199 13.54 -7.02 -19.98
N GLY A 200 13.02 -5.91 -20.50
CA GLY A 200 13.42 -4.58 -20.08
C GLY A 200 12.91 -4.24 -18.69
N SER A 201 11.65 -4.59 -18.38
CA SER A 201 11.07 -4.40 -17.05
C SER A 201 11.88 -5.14 -16.00
N ARG A 202 12.30 -6.38 -16.30
CA ARG A 202 13.19 -7.14 -15.42
C ARG A 202 14.49 -6.40 -15.11
N GLN A 203 15.12 -5.77 -16.10
CA GLN A 203 16.35 -4.99 -15.88
C GLN A 203 16.11 -3.79 -14.98
N VAL A 204 14.95 -3.13 -15.10
CA VAL A 204 14.56 -2.03 -14.21
C VAL A 204 14.40 -2.52 -12.77
N PHE A 205 13.65 -3.61 -12.57
CA PHE A 205 13.46 -4.21 -11.23
C PHE A 205 14.75 -4.76 -10.63
N ASP A 206 15.65 -5.32 -11.45
CA ASP A 206 16.95 -5.79 -10.98
C ASP A 206 17.85 -4.62 -10.55
N LYS A 207 17.84 -3.49 -11.27
CA LYS A 207 18.51 -2.25 -10.83
C LYS A 207 17.92 -1.72 -9.53
N PHE A 208 16.60 -1.66 -9.43
CA PHE A 208 15.91 -1.21 -8.21
C PHE A 208 16.27 -2.11 -7.01
N ARG A 209 16.32 -3.44 -7.21
CA ARG A 209 16.81 -4.38 -6.19
C ARG A 209 18.26 -4.08 -5.79
N GLN A 210 19.15 -3.80 -6.74
CA GLN A 210 20.54 -3.43 -6.43
C GLN A 210 20.62 -2.14 -5.60
N MET A 211 19.76 -1.15 -5.88
CA MET A 211 19.67 0.08 -5.09
C MET A 211 19.30 -0.22 -3.63
N ALA A 212 18.30 -1.08 -3.40
CA ALA A 212 17.94 -1.53 -2.06
C ALA A 212 19.12 -2.24 -1.37
N THR A 213 19.75 -3.21 -2.05
CA THR A 213 20.92 -3.93 -1.48
C THR A 213 22.05 -2.98 -1.09
N ASN A 214 22.37 -1.99 -1.93
CA ASN A 214 23.48 -1.06 -1.68
C ASN A 214 23.24 -0.13 -0.49
N ARG A 215 22.00 0.06 -0.05
CA ARG A 215 21.67 0.84 1.15
C ARG A 215 21.87 0.06 2.46
N GLY A 216 22.27 -1.20 2.38
CA GLY A 216 22.34 -2.10 3.54
C GLY A 216 20.97 -2.67 3.94
N GLU A 217 20.00 -2.66 3.01
CA GLU A 217 18.63 -3.15 3.22
C GLU A 217 18.49 -4.65 2.96
N LEU A 218 19.59 -5.34 2.58
CA LEU A 218 19.67 -6.75 2.22
C LEU A 218 21.01 -7.36 2.62
#